data_AF-A0A0D2SHH1-F1
#
_entry.id   AF-A0A0D2SHH1-F1
#
_cell.length_a   1.000
_cell.length_b   1.000
_cell.length_c   1.000
_cell.angle_alpha   90.00
_cell.angle_beta   90.00
_cell.angle_gamma   90.00
#
_symmetry.space_group_name_H-M   'P 1'
#
loop_
_entity.id
_entity.type
_entity.pdbx_description
1 polymer ?
#
loop_
_entity_poly.entity_id
_entity_poly.type
_entity_poly.pdbx_seq_one_letter_code
_entity_poly.pdbx_strand_id
1 'polypeptide(L)'
;MNSDKNIEAIMQSSRNGEVQTIKQGYLLKRSSSLRGDWKRRFFVLDSQGTLYYYRNKGIKPTGFLHHYAGSAEYNSGVFARFRAKYKTSSCEDNLGCRTVDLCTSTIKMGAEDTDLRLCFRIISPLKTYTLQAENAGDRTDWVNKITAVITSLLSSHIMQQHVENNDYARKASSNVMLHNNLHTSEDQIGNRAESVSAVLREIPGNDVCAECNAHEPDWASLNLGILLCIECSGVHRNLGVHISKVRSLTLDVKVWEPSIVELFCTLGNAYCNSIWEGSLLKNER
;
A
#
# COMPACT_ATOMS: atom_id res chain seq x y z
N MET A 1 2.21 -7.17 21.18
CA MET A 1 1.61 -6.04 21.94
C MET A 1 2.65 -5.09 22.53
N ASN A 2 3.69 -5.54 23.26
CA ASN A 2 4.72 -4.61 23.78
C ASN A 2 5.84 -4.29 22.76
N SER A 3 6.12 -5.21 21.84
CA SER A 3 7.07 -5.03 20.72
C SER A 3 6.61 -3.98 19.71
N ASP A 4 5.31 -3.96 19.43
CA ASP A 4 4.74 -3.19 18.31
C ASP A 4 4.69 -1.70 18.67
N LYS A 5 4.33 -1.38 19.93
CA LYS A 5 4.40 -0.02 20.49
C LYS A 5 5.82 0.54 20.54
N ASN A 6 6.82 -0.32 20.74
CA ASN A 6 8.23 0.08 20.78
C ASN A 6 8.74 0.41 19.37
N ILE A 7 8.37 -0.38 18.35
CA ILE A 7 8.74 -0.11 16.95
C ILE A 7 8.11 1.20 16.47
N GLU A 8 6.83 1.41 16.77
CA GLU A 8 6.15 2.65 16.41
C GLU A 8 6.81 3.87 17.08
N ALA A 9 7.21 3.76 18.36
CA ALA A 9 7.97 4.80 19.06
C ALA A 9 9.36 5.06 18.45
N ILE A 10 10.07 4.01 18.01
CA ILE A 10 11.38 4.14 17.32
C ILE A 10 11.24 4.83 15.96
N MET A 11 10.18 4.51 15.21
CA MET A 11 9.89 5.15 13.92
C MET A 11 9.47 6.62 14.10
N GLN A 12 8.72 6.94 15.16
CA GLN A 12 8.32 8.30 15.48
C GLN A 12 9.49 9.17 15.99
N SER A 13 10.42 8.62 16.77
CA SER A 13 11.61 9.34 17.29
C SER A 13 12.66 9.64 16.21
N SER A 14 12.68 8.86 15.13
CA SER A 14 13.60 9.02 14.00
C SER A 14 13.25 10.19 13.07
N ARG A 15 12.17 10.93 13.35
CA ARG A 15 11.84 12.20 12.69
C ARG A 15 12.82 13.33 13.01
N ASN A 16 13.69 13.14 14.01
CA ASN A 16 14.72 14.09 14.42
C ASN A 16 16.07 13.92 13.68
N GLY A 17 16.12 13.09 12.64
CA GLY A 17 17.28 12.97 11.74
C GLY A 17 18.26 11.83 12.05
N GLU A 18 18.05 11.06 13.13
CA GLU A 18 18.88 9.90 13.47
C GLU A 18 18.17 8.60 13.05
N VAL A 19 18.77 7.86 12.11
CA VAL A 19 18.23 6.58 11.61
C VAL A 19 18.70 5.46 12.54
N GLN A 20 17.75 4.81 13.22
CA GLN A 20 18.02 3.70 14.14
C GLN A 20 17.78 2.35 13.46
N THR A 21 18.56 1.34 13.85
CA THR A 21 18.37 -0.03 13.36
C THR A 21 17.31 -0.75 14.20
N ILE A 22 16.19 -1.13 13.57
CA ILE A 22 15.12 -1.93 14.21
C ILE A 22 15.56 -3.39 14.36
N LYS A 23 16.21 -3.94 13.34
CA LYS A 23 16.84 -5.27 13.37
C LYS A 23 17.86 -5.39 12.26
N GLN A 24 18.93 -6.10 12.55
CA GLN A 24 19.93 -6.51 11.57
C GLN A 24 20.36 -7.95 11.83
N GLY A 25 20.77 -8.65 10.78
CA GLY A 25 21.16 -10.04 10.90
C GLY A 25 21.34 -10.73 9.56
N TYR A 26 21.85 -11.96 9.60
CA TYR A 26 22.04 -12.75 8.40
C TYR A 26 20.76 -13.52 8.04
N LEU A 27 20.40 -13.47 6.76
CA LEU A 27 19.37 -14.33 6.18
C LEU A 27 19.91 -14.98 4.91
N LEU A 28 19.43 -16.19 4.63
CA LEU A 28 19.65 -16.85 3.36
C LEU A 28 18.61 -16.32 2.37
N LYS A 29 19.06 -15.68 1.30
CA LYS A 29 18.20 -15.17 0.24
C LYS A 29 18.23 -16.12 -0.95
N ARG A 30 17.07 -16.61 -1.39
CA ARG A 30 16.94 -17.37 -2.63
C ARG A 30 17.20 -16.46 -3.82
N SER A 31 18.03 -16.93 -4.74
CA SER A 31 18.25 -16.30 -6.04
C SER A 31 16.98 -16.38 -6.86
N SER A 32 16.78 -15.38 -7.72
CA SER A 32 15.71 -15.39 -8.72
C SER A 32 16.14 -16.13 -10.01
N SER A 33 17.32 -16.76 -10.00
CA SER A 33 17.79 -17.59 -11.11
C SER A 33 16.99 -18.90 -11.18
N LEU A 34 16.91 -19.51 -12.37
CA LEU A 34 16.27 -20.82 -12.58
C LEU A 34 16.88 -21.93 -11.70
N ARG A 35 18.13 -21.77 -11.25
CA ARG A 35 18.82 -22.70 -10.35
C ARG A 35 18.46 -22.51 -8.87
N GLY A 36 17.81 -21.41 -8.50
CA GLY A 36 17.30 -21.19 -7.15
C GLY A 36 18.36 -21.20 -6.04
N ASP A 37 19.59 -20.73 -6.33
CA ASP A 37 20.72 -20.75 -5.41
C ASP A 37 20.49 -19.87 -4.17
N TRP A 38 20.74 -20.40 -2.97
CA TRP A 38 20.65 -19.65 -1.71
C TRP A 38 21.93 -18.91 -1.40
N LYS A 39 21.82 -17.63 -1.00
CA LYS A 39 22.98 -16.79 -0.65
C LYS A 39 22.79 -16.14 0.69
N ARG A 40 23.74 -16.34 1.60
CA ARG A 40 23.79 -15.63 2.88
C ARG A 40 24.05 -14.14 2.63
N ARG A 41 23.21 -13.29 3.19
CA ARG A 41 23.28 -11.82 3.07
C ARG A 41 22.98 -11.21 4.43
N PHE A 42 23.64 -10.10 4.74
CA PHE A 42 23.36 -9.31 5.93
C PHE A 42 22.27 -8.30 5.60
N PHE A 43 21.14 -8.41 6.28
CA PHE A 43 19.98 -7.54 6.13
C PHE A 43 19.93 -6.55 7.28
N VAL A 44 19.49 -5.34 6.98
CA VAL A 44 19.25 -4.27 7.95
C VAL A 44 17.86 -3.70 7.68
N LEU A 45 17.04 -3.66 8.72
CA LEU A 45 15.75 -2.98 8.78
C LEU A 45 15.92 -1.76 9.67
N ASP A 46 15.69 -0.57 9.11
CA ASP A 46 15.84 0.69 9.82
C ASP A 46 14.51 1.35 10.19
N SER A 47 14.59 2.38 11.01
CA SER A 47 13.47 3.16 11.53
C SER A 47 12.78 4.05 10.50
N GLN A 48 13.37 4.22 9.30
CA GLN A 48 12.71 4.86 8.15
C GLN A 48 11.81 3.87 7.40
N GLY A 49 11.76 2.61 7.84
CA GLY A 49 11.01 1.55 7.20
C GLY A 49 11.69 1.01 5.94
N THR A 50 13.01 1.20 5.84
CA THR A 50 13.82 0.69 4.74
C THR A 50 14.41 -0.65 5.13
N LEU A 51 14.19 -1.68 4.30
CA LEU A 51 14.89 -2.96 4.41
C LEU A 51 15.94 -3.05 3.30
N TYR A 52 17.20 -3.23 3.64
CA TYR A 52 18.26 -3.37 2.65
C TYR A 52 19.27 -4.47 3.00
N TYR A 53 20.01 -4.90 1.98
CA TYR A 53 21.10 -5.86 2.16
C TYR A 53 22.28 -5.57 1.25
N TYR A 54 23.47 -5.95 1.72
CA TYR A 54 24.71 -5.77 0.98
C TYR A 54 25.01 -6.96 0.07
N ARG A 55 25.28 -6.69 -1.22
CA ARG A 55 25.86 -7.66 -2.15
C ARG A 55 27.37 -7.46 -2.19
N ASN A 56 28.12 -8.48 -1.78
CA ASN A 56 29.55 -8.49 -2.03
C ASN A 56 29.78 -8.53 -3.56
N LYS A 57 30.26 -7.43 -4.14
CA LYS A 57 30.83 -7.45 -5.49
C LYS A 57 32.23 -7.99 -5.29
N GLY A 58 32.47 -9.25 -5.67
CA GLY A 58 33.84 -9.77 -5.68
C GLY A 58 34.73 -8.80 -6.45
N ILE A 59 35.93 -8.52 -5.92
CA ILE A 59 36.94 -7.72 -6.61
C ILE A 59 37.20 -8.43 -7.94
N LYS A 60 36.75 -7.84 -9.04
CA LYS A 60 37.15 -8.32 -10.37
C LYS A 60 38.62 -7.91 -10.51
N PRO A 61 39.56 -8.83 -10.77
CA PRO A 61 40.91 -8.43 -11.13
C PRO A 61 40.84 -7.55 -12.37
N THR A 62 41.58 -6.46 -12.34
CA THR A 62 41.70 -5.42 -13.37
C THR A 62 42.22 -6.05 -14.65
N GLY A 63 41.31 -6.59 -15.46
CA GLY A 63 41.58 -7.15 -16.78
C GLY A 63 41.05 -6.21 -17.86
N PHE A 64 41.98 -5.57 -18.55
CA PHE A 64 41.91 -4.81 -19.80
C PHE A 64 40.53 -4.44 -20.37
N LEU A 65 40.31 -3.13 -20.39
CA LEU A 65 39.23 -2.42 -21.07
C LEU A 65 39.34 -2.62 -22.60
N HIS A 66 38.41 -3.38 -23.19
CA HIS A 66 38.09 -3.23 -24.61
C HIS A 66 36.82 -2.39 -24.73
N HIS A 67 36.99 -1.16 -25.20
CA HIS A 67 35.91 -0.32 -25.69
C HIS A 67 35.21 -1.03 -26.86
N TYR A 68 33.93 -1.34 -26.69
CA TYR A 68 32.99 -1.39 -27.80
C TYR A 68 31.90 -0.36 -27.52
N ALA A 69 31.91 0.71 -28.31
CA ALA A 69 30.83 1.67 -28.39
C ALA A 69 29.65 0.99 -29.09
N GLY A 70 28.60 0.69 -28.31
CA GLY A 70 27.30 0.24 -28.80
C GLY A 70 26.29 1.37 -28.64
N SER A 71 25.80 1.85 -29.78
CA SER A 71 24.84 2.94 -29.96
C SER A 71 23.49 2.70 -29.25
N ALA A 72 22.94 3.81 -28.77
CA ALA A 72 21.56 4.14 -28.40
C ALA A 72 20.44 3.10 -28.59
N GLU A 73 19.57 3.00 -27.57
CA GLU A 73 18.12 2.99 -27.79
C GLU A 73 17.39 3.69 -26.63
N TYR A 74 16.77 4.82 -26.99
CA TYR A 74 15.91 5.66 -26.16
C TYR A 74 14.58 4.93 -25.95
N ASN A 75 14.41 4.26 -24.80
CA ASN A 75 13.10 3.74 -24.40
C ASN A 75 12.43 4.71 -23.42
N SER A 76 11.73 5.68 -24.00
CA SER A 76 10.71 6.52 -23.35
C SER A 76 9.49 5.67 -22.99
N GLY A 77 9.60 4.93 -21.89
CA GLY A 77 8.48 4.22 -21.27
C GLY A 77 7.80 5.08 -20.19
N VAL A 78 6.46 5.06 -20.15
CA VAL A 78 5.58 5.86 -19.27
C VAL A 78 5.89 5.71 -17.76
N PHE A 79 6.61 4.65 -17.37
CA PHE A 79 7.08 4.43 -15.99
C PHE A 79 8.34 5.21 -15.59
N ALA A 80 8.98 5.97 -16.50
CA ALA A 80 10.16 6.77 -16.17
C ALA A 80 9.84 7.93 -15.19
N ARG A 81 8.58 8.38 -15.12
CA ARG A 81 8.17 9.46 -14.19
C ARG A 81 8.09 9.02 -12.73
N PHE A 82 7.95 7.72 -12.44
CA PHE A 82 8.09 7.21 -11.07
C PHE A 82 9.55 7.19 -10.58
N ARG A 83 10.55 7.37 -11.47
CA ARG A 83 11.97 7.41 -11.07
C ARG A 83 12.45 8.77 -10.57
N ALA A 84 11.66 9.85 -10.69
CA ALA A 84 12.19 11.20 -10.54
C ALA A 84 12.07 11.83 -9.13
N LYS A 85 11.44 11.17 -8.14
CA LYS A 85 11.23 11.77 -6.80
C LYS A 85 12.05 11.19 -5.63
N TYR A 86 12.92 10.22 -5.87
CA TYR A 86 13.76 9.62 -4.79
C TYR A 86 15.26 9.80 -5.01
N LYS A 87 15.67 10.97 -5.53
CA LYS A 87 17.09 11.34 -5.62
C LYS A 87 17.47 12.41 -4.59
N THR A 88 17.31 12.06 -3.31
CA THR A 88 18.00 12.62 -2.13
C THR A 88 17.65 11.69 -0.96
N SER A 89 18.55 11.01 -0.27
CA SER A 89 19.88 11.41 0.19
C SER A 89 20.97 10.35 -0.03
N SER A 90 22.12 10.88 -0.45
CA SER A 90 23.48 10.36 -0.33
C SER A 90 23.70 9.18 0.62
N CYS A 91 23.90 7.99 0.07
CA CYS A 91 24.91 7.06 0.58
C CYS A 91 25.49 6.27 -0.60
N GLU A 92 26.69 6.69 -0.98
CA GLU A 92 27.68 6.06 -1.87
C GLU A 92 27.24 4.87 -2.75
N ASP A 93 27.25 5.11 -4.06
CA ASP A 93 27.19 4.12 -5.16
C ASP A 93 28.31 3.05 -5.13
N ASN A 94 29.16 3.02 -4.10
CA ASN A 94 30.30 2.12 -3.96
C ASN A 94 29.97 0.79 -3.26
N LEU A 95 28.91 0.71 -2.44
CA LEU A 95 28.49 -0.54 -1.83
C LEU A 95 27.27 -1.08 -2.57
N GLY A 96 27.29 -2.35 -3.00
CA GLY A 96 26.21 -3.01 -3.72
C GLY A 96 24.94 -3.25 -2.88
N CYS A 97 24.41 -2.20 -2.26
CA CYS A 97 23.24 -2.19 -1.41
C CYS A 97 21.98 -2.30 -2.27
N ARG A 98 21.05 -3.17 -1.87
CA ARG A 98 19.72 -3.25 -2.49
C ARG A 98 18.66 -3.00 -1.44
N THR A 99 17.85 -2.00 -1.71
CA THR A 99 16.70 -1.62 -0.91
C THR A 99 15.44 -2.36 -1.35
N VAL A 100 14.59 -2.69 -0.39
CA VAL A 100 13.25 -3.24 -0.54
C VAL A 100 12.29 -2.19 0.00
N ASP A 101 11.39 -1.72 -0.86
CA ASP A 101 10.32 -0.83 -0.45
C ASP A 101 9.26 -1.61 0.33
N LEU A 102 9.09 -1.27 1.61
CA LEU A 102 8.16 -1.96 2.49
C LEU A 102 6.75 -1.37 2.45
N CYS A 103 6.55 -0.10 2.07
CA CYS A 103 5.22 0.51 2.15
C CYS A 103 4.20 -0.16 1.21
N THR A 104 4.68 -0.75 0.11
CA THR A 104 3.89 -1.49 -0.88
C THR A 104 4.09 -3.01 -0.78
N SER A 105 4.81 -3.50 0.23
CA SER A 105 5.14 -4.92 0.36
C SER A 105 4.13 -5.69 1.23
N THR A 106 3.98 -6.99 0.95
CA THR A 106 3.26 -7.94 1.81
C THR A 106 4.19 -9.07 2.22
N ILE A 107 4.05 -9.58 3.46
CA ILE A 107 4.81 -10.73 3.95
C ILE A 107 3.95 -12.01 3.96
N LYS A 108 4.49 -13.10 3.41
CA LYS A 108 3.83 -14.42 3.39
C LYS A 108 4.69 -15.46 4.11
N MET A 109 4.09 -16.18 5.06
CA MET A 109 4.71 -17.32 5.73
C MET A 109 4.80 -18.51 4.77
N GLY A 110 5.97 -19.15 4.68
CA GLY A 110 6.22 -20.26 3.76
C GLY A 110 5.61 -21.59 4.21
N ALA A 111 4.28 -21.68 4.28
CA ALA A 111 3.58 -22.89 4.73
C ALA A 111 3.20 -23.87 3.60
N GLU A 112 3.42 -23.50 2.33
CA GLU A 112 2.82 -24.22 1.20
C GLU A 112 3.80 -25.14 0.45
N ASP A 113 5.11 -24.96 0.63
CA ASP A 113 6.15 -25.82 0.05
C ASP A 113 6.89 -26.57 1.16
N THR A 114 6.74 -27.90 1.21
CA THR A 114 7.33 -28.80 2.23
C THR A 114 8.86 -28.68 2.37
N ASP A 115 9.52 -28.14 1.34
CA ASP A 115 10.98 -27.94 1.25
C ASP A 115 11.48 -26.56 1.74
N LEU A 116 10.57 -25.62 2.06
CA LEU A 116 10.92 -24.25 2.45
C LEU A 116 10.82 -24.03 3.97
N ARG A 117 11.48 -24.90 4.75
CA ARG A 117 11.52 -24.77 6.22
C ARG A 117 12.14 -23.43 6.63
N LEU A 118 11.56 -22.81 7.66
CA LEU A 118 12.01 -21.52 8.21
C LEU A 118 12.03 -20.36 7.19
N CYS A 119 11.33 -20.51 6.06
CA CYS A 119 11.26 -19.48 5.04
C CYS A 119 10.08 -18.54 5.22
N PHE A 120 10.24 -17.32 4.70
CA PHE A 120 9.19 -16.34 4.51
C PHE A 120 9.44 -15.56 3.21
N ARG A 121 8.40 -14.94 2.67
CA ARG A 121 8.48 -14.17 1.42
C ARG A 121 8.07 -12.73 1.67
N ILE A 122 8.87 -11.79 1.15
CA ILE A 122 8.50 -10.39 1.03
C ILE A 122 8.12 -10.15 -0.43
N ILE A 123 6.86 -9.83 -0.67
CA ILE A 123 6.28 -9.63 -1.99
C ILE A 123 6.10 -8.13 -2.19
N SER A 124 6.96 -7.52 -3.00
CA SER A 124 6.81 -6.13 -3.46
C SER A 124 6.36 -6.13 -4.93
N PRO A 125 5.74 -5.05 -5.43
CA PRO A 125 5.29 -4.95 -6.83
C PRO A 125 6.41 -5.22 -7.85
N LEU A 126 7.64 -4.84 -7.51
CA LEU A 126 8.80 -4.98 -8.39
C LEU A 126 9.52 -6.31 -8.23
N LYS A 127 9.40 -6.96 -7.06
CA LYS A 127 10.18 -8.16 -6.75
C LYS A 127 9.65 -8.95 -5.55
N THR A 128 9.66 -10.27 -5.67
CA THR A 128 9.53 -11.16 -4.51
C THR A 128 10.88 -11.63 -3.99
N TYR A 129 11.08 -11.53 -2.68
CA TYR A 129 12.24 -12.01 -1.95
C TYR A 129 11.85 -13.22 -1.12
N THR A 130 12.40 -14.40 -1.42
CA THR A 130 12.29 -15.58 -0.56
C THR A 130 13.50 -15.62 0.37
N LEU A 131 13.25 -15.55 1.68
CA LEU A 131 14.25 -15.47 2.73
C LEU A 131 14.10 -16.65 3.68
N GLN A 132 15.20 -17.17 4.18
CA GLN A 132 15.25 -18.26 5.16
C GLN A 132 16.05 -17.79 6.38
N ALA A 133 15.44 -17.96 7.55
CA ALA A 133 16.05 -17.65 8.84
C ALA A 133 16.81 -18.86 9.42
N GLU A 134 17.69 -18.61 10.38
CA GLU A 134 18.51 -19.66 11.02
C GLU A 134 17.69 -20.56 11.95
N ASN A 135 16.64 -20.02 12.57
CA ASN A 135 15.75 -20.75 13.48
C ASN A 135 14.33 -20.18 13.46
N ALA A 136 13.39 -20.88 14.11
CA ALA A 136 11.98 -20.50 14.16
C ALA A 136 11.74 -19.17 14.90
N GLY A 137 12.51 -18.89 15.96
CA GLY A 137 12.42 -17.64 16.70
C GLY A 137 12.85 -16.44 15.87
N ASP A 138 13.99 -16.56 15.19
CA ASP A 138 14.51 -15.50 14.32
C ASP A 138 13.59 -15.24 13.11
N ARG A 139 12.99 -16.29 12.53
CA ARG A 139 11.95 -16.13 11.50
C ARG A 139 10.79 -15.29 12.02
N THR A 140 10.23 -15.66 13.17
CA THR A 140 9.08 -14.97 13.75
C THR A 140 9.42 -13.54 14.10
N ASP A 141 10.61 -13.27 14.65
CA ASP A 141 11.06 -11.91 14.97
C ASP A 141 11.22 -11.04 13.72
N TRP A 142 11.86 -11.55 12.65
CA TRP A 142 11.94 -10.85 11.37
C TRP A 142 10.56 -10.55 10.79
N VAL A 143 9.66 -11.52 10.78
CA VAL A 143 8.31 -11.37 10.23
C VAL A 143 7.51 -10.33 11.02
N ASN A 144 7.55 -10.39 12.36
CA ASN A 144 6.81 -9.47 13.21
C ASN A 144 7.32 -8.03 13.06
N LYS A 145 8.64 -7.82 13.06
CA LYS A 145 9.23 -6.49 12.91
C LYS A 145 8.97 -5.88 11.54
N ILE A 146 9.10 -6.67 10.46
CA ILE A 146 8.78 -6.19 9.11
C ILE A 146 7.29 -5.86 9.00
N THR A 147 6.41 -6.72 9.51
CA THR A 147 4.96 -6.45 9.53
C THR A 147 4.64 -5.16 10.27
N ALA A 148 5.20 -4.97 11.47
CA ALA A 148 4.99 -3.78 12.27
C ALA A 148 5.43 -2.49 11.54
N VAL A 149 6.57 -2.54 10.85
CA VAL A 149 7.04 -1.43 10.01
C VAL A 149 6.08 -1.15 8.86
N ILE A 150 5.63 -2.17 8.12
CA ILE A 150 4.66 -2.01 7.02
C ILE A 150 3.38 -1.36 7.53
N THR A 151 2.83 -1.86 8.64
CA THR A 151 1.63 -1.29 9.27
C THR A 151 1.84 0.16 9.66
N SER A 152 2.98 0.50 10.28
CA SER A 152 3.29 1.87 10.69
C SER A 152 3.46 2.82 9.49
N LEU A 153 4.13 2.38 8.43
CA LEU A 153 4.26 3.16 7.19
C LEU A 153 2.89 3.48 6.59
N LEU A 154 2.01 2.49 6.48
CA LEU A 154 0.65 2.65 5.96
C LEU A 154 -0.16 3.63 6.80
N SER A 155 -0.16 3.48 8.12
CA SER A 155 -0.85 4.40 9.04
C SER A 155 -0.32 5.84 8.94
N SER A 156 1.00 6.00 8.79
CA SER A 156 1.62 7.33 8.65
C SER A 156 1.30 8.02 7.32
N HIS A 157 1.21 7.24 6.23
CA HIS A 157 0.87 7.75 4.90
C HIS A 157 -0.57 8.26 4.85
N ILE A 158 -1.50 7.52 5.46
CA ILE A 158 -2.91 7.93 5.60
C ILE A 158 -3.02 9.24 6.39
N MET A 159 -2.23 9.40 7.46
CA MET A 159 -2.22 10.63 8.26
C MET A 159 -1.56 11.83 7.56
N GLN A 160 -0.52 11.63 6.73
CA GLN A 160 0.10 12.73 5.97
C GLN A 160 -0.80 13.25 4.85
N GLN A 161 -1.54 12.38 4.16
CA GLN A 161 -2.56 12.78 3.18
C GLN A 161 -3.67 13.64 3.81
N HIS A 162 -3.99 13.40 5.08
CA HIS A 162 -4.97 14.21 5.83
C HIS A 162 -4.48 15.63 6.13
N VAL A 163 -3.17 15.89 6.24
CA VAL A 163 -2.62 17.23 6.53
C VAL A 163 -2.56 18.10 5.27
N GLU A 164 -2.20 17.54 4.11
CA GLU A 164 -2.14 18.29 2.85
C GLU A 164 -3.54 18.57 2.25
N ASN A 165 -4.52 17.68 2.48
CA ASN A 165 -5.90 17.90 2.02
C ASN A 165 -6.72 18.83 2.94
N ASN A 166 -6.26 19.08 4.17
CA ASN A 166 -7.00 19.90 5.13
C ASN A 166 -7.02 21.41 4.82
N ASP A 167 -6.10 21.91 3.98
CA ASP A 167 -6.15 23.31 3.55
C ASP A 167 -7.28 23.58 2.54
N TYR A 168 -7.76 22.54 1.85
CA TYR A 168 -8.97 22.63 1.03
C TYR A 168 -10.26 22.40 1.86
N ALA A 169 -10.22 21.51 2.87
CA ALA A 169 -11.37 21.20 3.71
C ALA A 169 -11.73 22.29 4.75
N ARG A 170 -10.76 23.08 5.22
CA ARG A 170 -11.02 24.15 6.22
C ARG A 170 -11.96 25.25 5.75
N LYS A 171 -12.18 25.44 4.45
CA LYS A 171 -13.21 26.36 3.93
C LYS A 171 -14.63 25.77 3.90
N ALA A 172 -14.77 24.45 4.01
CA ALA A 172 -16.07 23.76 4.01
C ALA A 172 -16.58 23.43 5.42
N SER A 173 -15.71 23.44 6.44
CA SER A 173 -16.01 22.98 7.81
C SER A 173 -16.80 23.94 8.71
N SER A 174 -17.41 25.01 8.20
CA SER A 174 -18.15 25.94 9.08
C SER A 174 -19.59 25.54 9.41
N ASN A 175 -20.16 24.45 8.86
CA ASN A 175 -21.63 24.28 8.91
C ASN A 175 -22.21 22.89 9.27
N VAL A 176 -21.49 21.95 9.88
CA VAL A 176 -22.14 20.70 10.31
C VAL A 176 -21.83 20.38 11.77
N MET A 177 -22.70 20.85 12.67
CA MET A 177 -22.82 20.29 14.01
C MET A 177 -23.67 19.03 13.94
N LEU A 178 -23.04 17.86 14.09
CA LEU A 178 -23.74 16.59 14.30
C LEU A 178 -24.21 16.50 15.75
N HIS A 179 -25.54 16.58 15.95
CA HIS A 179 -26.17 16.33 17.24
C HIS A 179 -26.33 14.81 17.41
N ASN A 180 -25.54 14.21 18.29
CA ASN A 180 -25.71 12.81 18.71
C ASN A 180 -26.97 12.70 19.57
N ASN A 181 -27.88 11.78 19.22
CA ASN A 181 -28.76 11.14 20.20
C ASN A 181 -29.09 9.71 19.73
N LEU A 182 -28.50 8.76 20.46
CA LEU A 182 -28.67 7.32 20.29
C LEU A 182 -29.85 6.86 21.15
N HIS A 183 -30.93 6.37 20.52
CA HIS A 183 -31.87 5.47 21.19
C HIS A 183 -32.31 4.35 20.24
N THR A 184 -32.05 3.13 20.69
CA THR A 184 -32.28 1.82 20.07
C THR A 184 -33.77 1.47 19.94
N SER A 185 -34.18 1.00 18.76
CA SER A 185 -35.32 0.09 18.54
C SER A 185 -35.27 -0.46 17.10
N GLU A 186 -35.67 -1.73 16.93
CA GLU A 186 -35.42 -2.58 15.74
C GLU A 186 -36.20 -2.18 14.45
N ASP A 187 -36.94 -1.07 14.46
CA ASP A 187 -37.63 -0.49 13.29
C ASP A 187 -36.76 0.45 12.43
N GLN A 188 -35.49 0.67 12.79
CA GLN A 188 -34.61 1.69 12.17
C GLN A 188 -33.79 1.24 10.94
N ILE A 189 -33.97 0.01 10.46
CA ILE A 189 -33.10 -0.55 9.40
C ILE A 189 -33.31 0.16 8.05
N GLY A 190 -34.54 0.58 7.73
CA GLY A 190 -34.85 1.35 6.52
C GLY A 190 -34.28 2.78 6.55
N ASN A 191 -34.48 3.49 7.67
CA ASN A 191 -33.98 4.86 7.87
C ASN A 191 -32.45 4.95 7.84
N ARG A 192 -31.75 3.90 8.31
CA ARG A 192 -30.28 3.87 8.30
C ARG A 192 -29.71 3.74 6.89
N ALA A 193 -30.38 3.00 6.01
CA ALA A 193 -29.96 2.82 4.62
C ALA A 193 -30.10 4.12 3.80
N GLU A 194 -31.24 4.82 3.95
CA GLU A 194 -31.44 6.15 3.38
C GLU A 194 -30.42 7.16 3.92
N SER A 195 -30.11 7.09 5.23
CA SER A 195 -29.08 7.93 5.84
C SER A 195 -27.68 7.68 5.28
N VAL A 196 -27.28 6.43 5.04
CA VAL A 196 -25.96 6.11 4.47
C VAL A 196 -25.86 6.56 3.01
N SER A 197 -26.88 6.29 2.20
CA SER A 197 -26.86 6.70 0.80
C SER A 197 -26.78 8.22 0.64
N ALA A 198 -27.55 8.97 1.45
CA ALA A 198 -27.49 10.43 1.44
C ALA A 198 -26.08 10.93 1.80
N VAL A 199 -25.50 10.44 2.90
CA VAL A 199 -24.15 10.83 3.35
C VAL A 199 -23.09 10.51 2.29
N LEU A 200 -23.15 9.31 1.68
CA LEU A 200 -22.15 8.90 0.71
C LEU A 200 -22.22 9.68 -0.60
N ARG A 201 -23.42 10.14 -1.02
CA ARG A 201 -23.61 10.93 -2.23
C ARG A 201 -23.17 12.40 -2.08
N GLU A 202 -23.07 12.91 -0.86
CA GLU A 202 -22.51 14.25 -0.60
C GLU A 202 -20.98 14.31 -0.81
N ILE A 203 -20.32 13.16 -0.87
CA ILE A 203 -18.88 13.06 -1.10
C ILE A 203 -18.57 13.44 -2.56
N PRO A 204 -17.50 14.22 -2.84
CA PRO A 204 -17.17 14.64 -4.20
C PRO A 204 -17.11 13.50 -5.23
N GLY A 205 -17.92 13.62 -6.29
CA GLY A 205 -18.00 12.68 -7.41
C GLY A 205 -18.86 11.45 -7.17
N ASN A 206 -19.39 11.25 -5.95
CA ASN A 206 -20.25 10.12 -5.64
C ASN A 206 -21.71 10.31 -6.10
N ASP A 207 -22.04 11.48 -6.64
CA ASP A 207 -23.34 11.78 -7.28
C ASP A 207 -23.53 11.05 -8.61
N VAL A 208 -22.44 10.54 -9.20
CA VAL A 208 -22.43 9.76 -10.44
C VAL A 208 -21.59 8.49 -10.29
N CYS A 209 -21.89 7.49 -11.11
CA CYS A 209 -21.14 6.24 -11.16
C CYS A 209 -19.69 6.49 -11.61
N ALA A 210 -18.73 5.89 -10.90
CA ALA A 210 -17.30 6.04 -11.17
C ALA A 210 -16.84 5.59 -12.56
N GLU A 211 -17.59 4.72 -13.25
CA GLU A 211 -17.20 4.10 -14.53
C GLU A 211 -17.95 4.66 -15.74
N CYS A 212 -19.22 5.05 -15.57
CA CYS A 212 -20.08 5.45 -16.70
C CYS A 212 -20.83 6.77 -16.48
N ASN A 213 -20.59 7.46 -15.37
CA ASN A 213 -21.24 8.72 -14.99
C ASN A 213 -22.78 8.64 -14.85
N ALA A 214 -23.37 7.44 -14.80
CA ALA A 214 -24.80 7.28 -14.51
C ALA A 214 -25.13 7.86 -13.12
N HIS A 215 -26.20 8.66 -13.04
CA HIS A 215 -26.61 9.33 -11.81
C HIS A 215 -27.05 8.34 -10.72
N GLU A 216 -26.95 8.80 -9.47
CA GLU A 216 -27.49 8.11 -8.30
C GLU A 216 -27.01 6.66 -8.13
N PRO A 217 -25.68 6.43 -8.04
CA PRO A 217 -25.15 5.09 -7.87
C PRO A 217 -25.51 4.49 -6.50
N ASP A 218 -26.19 3.34 -6.51
CA ASP A 218 -26.64 2.60 -5.30
C ASP A 218 -25.80 1.38 -4.96
N TRP A 219 -24.67 1.20 -5.64
CA TRP A 219 -23.69 0.14 -5.37
C TRP A 219 -22.32 0.73 -5.07
N ALA A 220 -21.47 -0.05 -4.41
CA ALA A 220 -20.11 0.36 -4.10
C ALA A 220 -19.12 -0.80 -4.21
N SER A 221 -17.88 -0.49 -4.56
CA SER A 221 -16.74 -1.40 -4.38
C SER A 221 -15.95 -1.01 -3.15
N LEU A 222 -16.10 -1.75 -2.05
CA LEU A 222 -15.55 -1.36 -0.75
C LEU A 222 -14.02 -1.20 -0.74
N ASN A 223 -13.32 -2.11 -1.42
CA ASN A 223 -11.85 -2.10 -1.45
C ASN A 223 -11.27 -1.07 -2.42
N LEU A 224 -12.10 -0.52 -3.32
CA LEU A 224 -11.71 0.53 -4.26
C LEU A 224 -12.20 1.91 -3.81
N GLY A 225 -13.15 1.97 -2.87
CA GLY A 225 -13.69 3.23 -2.35
C GLY A 225 -14.50 4.03 -3.37
N ILE A 226 -15.21 3.35 -4.27
CA ILE A 226 -16.00 3.97 -5.34
C ILE A 226 -17.47 3.55 -5.31
N LEU A 227 -18.35 4.42 -5.77
CA LEU A 227 -19.77 4.16 -6.04
C LEU A 227 -20.01 3.83 -7.52
N LEU A 228 -20.91 2.88 -7.74
CA LEU A 228 -21.22 2.26 -9.02
C LEU A 228 -22.74 2.24 -9.24
N CYS A 229 -23.16 2.39 -10.49
CA CYS A 229 -24.54 2.06 -10.88
C CYS A 229 -24.73 0.54 -10.89
N ILE A 230 -25.98 0.10 -11.01
CA ILE A 230 -26.32 -1.33 -11.02
C ILE A 230 -25.58 -2.10 -12.12
N GLU A 231 -25.45 -1.53 -13.33
CA GLU A 231 -24.81 -2.17 -14.47
C GLU A 231 -23.31 -2.37 -14.25
N CYS A 232 -22.60 -1.30 -13.86
CA CYS A 232 -21.16 -1.36 -13.58
C CYS A 232 -20.87 -2.24 -12.36
N SER A 233 -21.76 -2.27 -11.35
CA SER A 233 -21.66 -3.22 -10.24
C SER A 233 -21.70 -4.68 -10.73
N GLY A 234 -22.48 -4.97 -11.78
CA GLY A 234 -22.53 -6.29 -12.43
C GLY A 234 -21.22 -6.66 -13.11
N VAL A 235 -20.61 -5.70 -13.83
CA VAL A 235 -19.27 -5.88 -14.43
C VAL A 235 -18.22 -6.17 -13.36
N HIS A 236 -18.22 -5.40 -12.27
CA HIS A 236 -17.28 -5.57 -11.16
C HIS A 236 -17.43 -6.93 -10.46
N ARG A 237 -18.65 -7.49 -10.38
CA ARG A 237 -18.86 -8.85 -9.85
C ARG A 237 -18.17 -9.90 -10.71
N ASN A 238 -18.14 -9.73 -12.04
CA ASN A 238 -17.48 -10.66 -12.96
C ASN A 238 -15.95 -10.64 -12.85
N LEU A 239 -15.35 -9.56 -12.33
CA LEU A 239 -13.91 -9.47 -12.04
C LEU A 239 -13.48 -10.36 -10.86
N GLY A 240 -14.42 -10.67 -9.96
CA GLY A 240 -14.18 -11.48 -8.78
C GLY A 240 -13.71 -10.69 -7.54
N VAL A 241 -13.95 -11.27 -6.36
CA VAL A 241 -13.79 -10.62 -5.03
C VAL A 241 -12.35 -10.22 -4.66
N HIS A 242 -11.37 -10.77 -5.38
CA HIS A 242 -9.95 -10.41 -5.23
C HIS A 242 -9.61 -9.09 -5.91
N ILE A 243 -10.47 -8.63 -6.84
CA ILE A 243 -10.34 -7.35 -7.56
C ILE A 243 -11.33 -6.32 -7.03
N SER A 244 -12.62 -6.66 -6.96
CA SER A 244 -13.68 -5.73 -6.52
C SER A 244 -14.67 -6.40 -5.56
N LYS A 245 -14.89 -5.76 -4.41
CA LYS A 245 -15.80 -6.21 -3.35
C LYS A 245 -17.09 -5.39 -3.41
N VAL A 246 -18.00 -5.83 -4.26
CA VAL A 246 -19.27 -5.13 -4.54
C VAL A 246 -20.29 -5.30 -3.40
N ARG A 247 -20.91 -4.20 -2.96
CA ARG A 247 -21.99 -4.14 -1.96
C ARG A 247 -23.04 -3.10 -2.32
N SER A 248 -24.29 -3.34 -1.94
CA SER A 248 -25.39 -2.40 -2.13
C SER A 248 -25.45 -1.39 -0.99
N LEU A 249 -25.77 -0.13 -1.31
CA LEU A 249 -25.99 0.92 -0.32
C LEU A 249 -27.27 0.67 0.48
N THR A 250 -28.29 0.11 -0.17
CA THR A 250 -29.62 -0.08 0.40
C THR A 250 -29.88 -1.51 0.88
N LEU A 251 -29.36 -2.53 0.18
CA LEU A 251 -29.62 -3.93 0.51
C LEU A 251 -28.64 -4.48 1.56
N ASP A 252 -27.39 -4.00 1.60
CA ASP A 252 -26.34 -4.51 2.49
C ASP A 252 -26.13 -3.62 3.73
N VAL A 253 -27.21 -3.19 4.39
CA VAL A 253 -27.22 -2.20 5.50
C VAL A 253 -26.27 -2.54 6.66
N LYS A 254 -25.95 -3.82 6.89
CA LYS A 254 -25.03 -4.26 7.95
C LYS A 254 -23.56 -4.01 7.64
N VAL A 255 -23.21 -3.80 6.38
CA VAL A 255 -21.81 -3.62 5.93
C VAL A 255 -21.33 -2.19 6.14
N TRP A 256 -22.26 -1.23 6.16
CA TRP A 256 -21.99 0.20 6.30
C TRP A 256 -21.79 0.59 7.76
N GLU A 257 -20.75 0.03 8.36
CA GLU A 257 -20.25 0.46 9.66
C GLU A 257 -19.60 1.86 9.57
N PRO A 258 -19.53 2.63 10.67
CA PRO A 258 -18.96 3.98 10.65
C PRO A 258 -17.56 4.08 10.05
N SER A 259 -16.71 3.05 10.28
CA SER A 259 -15.36 2.97 9.72
C SER A 259 -15.33 2.85 8.20
N ILE A 260 -16.33 2.18 7.61
CA ILE A 260 -16.46 2.07 6.15
C ILE A 260 -16.96 3.39 5.57
N VAL A 261 -17.92 4.05 6.22
CA VAL A 261 -18.39 5.37 5.79
C VAL A 261 -17.24 6.39 5.83
N GLU A 262 -16.45 6.41 6.89
CA GLU A 262 -15.27 7.27 7.03
C GLU A 262 -14.20 7.01 5.95
N LEU A 263 -13.99 5.74 5.57
CA LEU A 263 -13.13 5.38 4.45
C LEU A 263 -13.62 6.02 3.14
N PHE A 264 -14.93 5.98 2.87
CA PHE A 264 -15.51 6.60 1.67
C PHE A 264 -15.39 8.13 1.73
N CYS A 265 -15.60 8.76 2.89
CA CYS A 265 -15.39 10.20 3.05
C CYS A 265 -13.94 10.63 2.74
N THR A 266 -12.98 9.73 2.96
CA THR A 266 -11.56 9.97 2.67
C THR A 266 -11.19 9.73 1.21
N LEU A 267 -11.91 8.83 0.53
CA LEU A 267 -11.70 8.46 -0.87
C LEU A 267 -12.70 9.19 -1.77
N GLY A 268 -13.81 8.54 -2.10
CA GLY A 268 -14.81 9.05 -3.04
C GLY A 268 -14.37 8.95 -4.50
N ASN A 269 -15.34 8.94 -5.40
CA ASN A 269 -15.12 8.75 -6.83
C ASN A 269 -14.18 9.79 -7.42
N ALA A 270 -14.32 11.08 -7.04
CA ALA A 270 -13.45 12.12 -7.58
C ALA A 270 -11.97 11.87 -7.27
N TYR A 271 -11.64 11.48 -6.03
CA TYR A 271 -10.27 11.15 -5.66
C TYR A 271 -9.81 9.87 -6.36
N CYS A 272 -10.60 8.80 -6.30
CA CYS A 272 -10.24 7.52 -6.91
C CYS A 272 -10.01 7.67 -8.41
N ASN A 273 -10.90 8.34 -9.15
CA ASN A 273 -10.74 8.56 -10.59
C ASN A 273 -9.55 9.49 -10.88
N SER A 274 -9.20 10.43 -9.99
CA SER A 274 -7.96 11.21 -10.16
C SER A 274 -6.69 10.34 -10.18
N ILE A 275 -6.73 9.17 -9.52
CA ILE A 275 -5.65 8.18 -9.50
C ILE A 275 -5.76 7.22 -10.68
N TRP A 276 -6.93 6.59 -10.87
CA TRP A 276 -7.13 5.54 -11.87
C TRP A 276 -7.23 6.09 -13.29
N GLU A 277 -7.90 7.23 -13.46
CA GLU A 277 -8.14 7.92 -14.74
C GLU A 277 -7.26 9.16 -14.93
N GLY A 278 -6.36 9.43 -13.98
CA GLY A 278 -5.48 10.61 -13.99
C GLY A 278 -4.64 10.74 -15.26
N SER A 279 -4.35 9.62 -15.92
CA SER A 279 -3.59 9.55 -17.18
C SER A 279 -4.45 9.41 -18.44
N LEU A 280 -5.77 9.25 -18.32
CA LEU A 280 -6.66 9.23 -19.48
C LEU A 280 -6.69 10.63 -20.11
N LEU A 281 -6.58 10.68 -21.43
CA LEU A 281 -6.71 11.92 -22.19
C LEU A 281 -8.12 12.49 -21.93
N LYS A 282 -8.26 13.82 -21.84
CA LYS A 282 -9.55 14.47 -21.54
C LYS A 282 -10.70 14.09 -22.49
N ASN A 283 -10.39 13.49 -23.63
CA ASN A 283 -11.36 13.08 -24.65
C ASN A 283 -11.88 11.64 -24.45
N GLU A 284 -11.38 10.92 -23.45
CA GLU A 284 -11.69 9.52 -23.14
C GLU A 284 -12.29 9.35 -21.72
N ARG A 285 -12.65 10.47 -21.06
CA ARG A 285 -13.31 10.50 -19.75
C ARG A 285 -14.80 10.77 -19.87
#